data_AF-A0A9Q4D2S3-F1
#
_entry.id   AF-A0A9Q4D2S3-F1
#
_cell.length_a   1.000
_cell.length_b   1.000
_cell.length_c   1.000
_cell.angle_alpha   90.00
_cell.angle_beta   90.00
_cell.angle_gamma   90.00
#
_symmetry.space_group_name_H-M   'P 1'
#
loop_
_entity.id
_entity.type
_entity.pdbx_description
1 polymer ?
#
loop_
_entity_poly.entity_id
_entity_poly.type
_entity_poly.pdbx_seq_one_letter_code
_entity_poly.pdbx_strand_id
1 'polypeptide(L)'
;VCSSDLAVPASGGTGGGPGTGPADAGTPTGTPAQAPGWAEPGGEAGRVAVSSPVGTDRVPFHGPRQAGIDTPAQAHAVFLALTLKPTTDRQGIQRMLRLLSDDAARLTQGRATLADTEPELAATPARMTVTFGFGPRLLQLAAPVLAPSWLRPLPAFGIDRLQPAYTGGDLLLQLCGDDPMSLAHARRMLLKDARAFAEVHWVQTGFRGARGAQPAGTTMRNLFGQVDGTANPAPGTAAAERIVWGGGSGPLRLTPWVPGGTSLVLRRIAMDLDSWDELDRPGKEQVIGRRLGTGAPLTGTAEHDAPDLGAVNGLGFPVISDVAHLRRSRTANPDQSMLRRAYNYDDGPGESVSNTGLLFAAYQCDVDQQYVPVQRRLAESDHLNLWTTPVGSAVFAIPPGCDEDGFVGDVLFDRAAREWNP
;
A
#
# COMPACT_ATOMS: atom_id res chain seq x y z
N VAL A 1 42.16 28.59 -6.50
CA VAL A 1 42.38 28.56 -7.96
C VAL A 1 40.99 28.63 -8.59
N CYS A 2 40.44 29.74 -9.08
CA CYS A 2 40.95 31.06 -9.43
C CYS A 2 39.96 32.15 -8.96
N SER A 3 40.50 33.27 -8.47
CA SER A 3 39.83 34.58 -8.45
C SER A 3 40.20 35.35 -9.71
N SER A 4 39.35 36.27 -10.18
CA SER A 4 39.83 37.53 -10.80
C SER A 4 38.76 38.63 -10.73
N ASP A 5 39.20 39.76 -10.20
CA ASP A 5 38.58 41.09 -10.11
C ASP A 5 38.28 41.76 -11.46
N LEU A 6 37.52 42.88 -11.41
CA LEU A 6 37.85 44.22 -11.96
C LEU A 6 36.57 45.10 -11.91
N ALA A 7 36.50 46.13 -11.07
CA ALA A 7 36.98 47.51 -11.23
C ALA A 7 35.90 48.49 -11.75
N VAL A 8 35.69 49.57 -10.98
CA VAL A 8 34.81 50.72 -11.26
C VAL A 8 35.67 51.93 -11.63
N PRO A 9 35.20 52.83 -12.50
CA PRO A 9 35.63 54.22 -12.49
C PRO A 9 34.50 55.21 -12.21
N ALA A 10 34.92 56.39 -11.74
CA ALA A 10 34.14 57.44 -11.11
C ALA A 10 33.85 58.64 -12.03
N SER A 11 33.00 59.53 -11.50
CA SER A 11 32.98 61.00 -11.60
C SER A 11 31.97 61.69 -12.55
N GLY A 12 31.39 62.78 -12.03
CA GLY A 12 30.66 63.81 -12.80
C GLY A 12 29.54 64.48 -12.01
N GLY A 13 29.82 65.60 -11.34
CA GLY A 13 28.83 66.37 -10.56
C GLY A 13 28.26 67.61 -11.27
N THR A 14 27.48 68.40 -10.50
CA THR A 14 27.04 69.83 -10.59
C THR A 14 25.51 69.95 -10.52
N GLY A 15 24.92 70.52 -9.45
CA GLY A 15 24.65 71.96 -9.20
C GLY A 15 23.12 72.17 -9.21
N GLY A 16 22.40 72.99 -8.44
CA GLY A 16 22.64 73.92 -7.33
C GLY A 16 21.30 74.60 -6.98
N GLY A 17 21.17 75.16 -5.77
CA GLY A 17 20.35 76.37 -5.49
C GLY A 17 18.87 76.24 -5.09
N PRO A 18 18.30 77.25 -4.40
CA PRO A 18 17.74 77.07 -3.04
C PRO A 18 16.33 77.70 -2.80
N GLY A 19 15.75 77.47 -1.61
CA GLY A 19 14.62 78.29 -1.12
C GLY A 19 13.95 77.86 0.21
N THR A 20 14.43 78.42 1.33
CA THR A 20 13.70 78.97 2.52
C THR A 20 12.43 78.25 3.05
N GLY A 21 12.32 77.67 4.27
CA GLY A 21 12.56 78.13 5.67
C GLY A 21 11.21 78.12 6.45
N PRO A 22 11.09 78.18 7.80
CA PRO A 22 12.05 77.93 8.88
C PRO A 22 11.55 76.99 10.03
N ALA A 23 12.53 76.59 10.87
CA ALA A 23 12.52 76.40 12.34
C ALA A 23 11.46 75.53 13.04
N ASP A 24 11.91 74.42 13.67
CA ASP A 24 12.13 74.47 15.13
C ASP A 24 13.17 73.45 15.60
N ALA A 25 13.92 73.83 16.64
CA ALA A 25 15.19 73.24 17.06
C ALA A 25 15.05 72.20 18.19
N GLY A 26 15.79 71.09 18.07
CA GLY A 26 16.06 70.14 19.14
C GLY A 26 17.09 69.08 18.71
N THR A 27 18.36 69.29 19.04
CA THR A 27 19.51 68.36 18.89
C THR A 27 20.12 68.15 20.30
N PRO A 28 21.01 67.16 20.56
CA PRO A 28 21.71 66.26 19.62
C PRO A 28 21.73 64.77 20.05
N THR A 29 22.03 63.87 19.11
CA THR A 29 23.18 62.93 19.18
C THR A 29 23.10 61.89 18.06
N GLY A 30 24.09 61.94 17.14
CA GLY A 30 24.68 60.79 16.44
C GLY A 30 23.77 59.92 15.57
N THR A 31 23.66 60.25 14.28
CA THR A 31 23.38 59.27 13.22
C THR A 31 24.69 58.62 12.77
N PRO A 32 24.65 57.35 12.35
CA PRO A 32 24.95 57.09 10.94
C PRO A 32 23.75 56.48 10.23
N ALA A 33 23.29 57.15 9.17
CA ALA A 33 22.36 56.59 8.19
C ALA A 33 23.03 55.37 7.55
N GLN A 34 22.47 54.18 7.77
CA GLN A 34 21.51 53.51 6.89
C GLN A 34 22.09 53.16 5.51
N ALA A 35 22.51 51.89 5.40
CA ALA A 35 22.57 51.12 4.18
C ALA A 35 21.16 50.97 3.57
N PRO A 36 21.02 50.75 2.24
CA PRO A 36 19.72 50.64 1.59
C PRO A 36 18.98 49.38 2.09
N GLY A 37 17.99 49.61 2.94
CA GLY A 37 17.01 48.60 3.35
C GLY A 37 16.05 48.33 2.20
N TRP A 38 15.86 47.06 1.88
CA TRP A 38 14.86 46.59 0.95
C TRP A 38 13.48 46.94 1.53
N ALA A 39 12.60 47.46 0.68
CA ALA A 39 11.24 47.81 1.06
C ALA A 39 10.52 46.59 1.64
N GLU A 40 9.97 46.72 2.85
CA GLU A 40 8.93 45.85 3.40
C GLU A 40 7.60 46.20 2.70
N PRO A 41 6.96 45.30 1.94
CA PRO A 41 5.54 45.37 1.70
C PRO A 41 4.86 44.68 2.87
N GLY A 42 4.37 45.50 3.81
CA GLY A 42 3.36 45.10 4.77
C GLY A 42 2.09 44.67 4.04
N GLY A 43 1.96 43.37 3.81
CA GLY A 43 0.69 42.69 3.60
C GLY A 43 0.56 41.65 4.70
N GLU A 44 -0.55 41.65 5.43
CA GLU A 44 -0.96 40.44 6.13
C GLU A 44 -1.07 39.34 5.07
N ALA A 45 -0.07 38.45 5.04
CA ALA A 45 -0.26 37.16 4.41
C ALA A 45 -1.40 36.51 5.18
N GLY A 46 -2.60 36.53 4.58
CA GLY A 46 -3.74 35.82 5.11
C GLY A 46 -3.25 34.44 5.53
N ARG A 47 -3.53 34.06 6.78
CA ARG A 47 -3.26 32.71 7.25
C ARG A 47 -3.98 31.75 6.30
N VAL A 48 -3.28 31.29 5.26
CA VAL A 48 -3.63 30.06 4.59
C VAL A 48 -3.57 29.05 5.71
N ALA A 49 -4.72 28.46 6.03
CA ALA A 49 -4.80 27.40 7.01
C ALA A 49 -3.72 26.39 6.65
N VAL A 50 -2.66 26.36 7.45
CA VAL A 50 -1.61 25.35 7.30
C VAL A 50 -2.32 24.07 7.70
N SER A 51 -2.83 23.34 6.71
CA SER A 51 -3.28 21.97 6.91
C SER A 51 -2.14 21.27 7.62
N SER A 52 -2.41 20.67 8.78
CA SER A 52 -1.44 19.85 9.51
C SER A 52 -0.60 19.05 8.51
N PRO A 53 0.74 19.06 8.60
CA PRO A 53 1.58 18.34 7.64
C PRO A 53 1.12 16.88 7.60
N VAL A 54 0.57 16.46 6.47
CA VAL A 54 0.10 15.09 6.21
C VAL A 54 1.15 14.04 6.60
N GLY A 55 2.44 14.42 6.58
CA GLY A 55 3.57 13.59 6.97
C GLY A 55 3.71 13.28 8.47
N THR A 56 3.05 14.00 9.39
CA THR A 56 3.17 13.71 10.84
C THR A 56 2.16 12.70 11.35
N ASP A 57 1.16 12.33 10.55
CA ASP A 57 0.12 11.40 10.96
C ASP A 57 0.68 9.99 11.20
N ARG A 58 0.16 9.35 12.24
CA ARG A 58 0.65 8.04 12.72
C ARG A 58 -0.46 7.00 12.66
N VAL A 59 -0.07 5.75 12.47
CA VAL A 59 -0.95 4.60 12.66
C VAL A 59 -0.38 3.77 13.81
N PRO A 60 -1.20 3.34 14.79
CA PRO A 60 -0.71 2.48 15.88
C PRO A 60 -0.08 1.20 15.34
N PHE A 61 1.10 0.85 15.84
CA PHE A 61 1.75 -0.43 15.56
C PHE A 61 1.17 -1.55 16.43
N HIS A 62 0.98 -1.25 17.72
CA HIS A 62 0.44 -2.19 18.70
C HIS A 62 -1.08 -2.31 18.62
N GLY A 63 -1.58 -3.51 18.89
CA GLY A 63 -3.00 -3.83 18.88
C GLY A 63 -3.26 -5.32 18.65
N PRO A 64 -4.52 -5.77 18.74
CA PRO A 64 -4.86 -7.19 18.57
C PRO A 64 -4.60 -7.72 17.15
N ARG A 65 -4.56 -6.82 16.17
CA ARG A 65 -4.35 -7.11 14.75
C ARG A 65 -3.31 -6.16 14.22
N GLN A 66 -2.50 -6.65 13.29
CA GLN A 66 -1.52 -5.80 12.63
C GLN A 66 -2.20 -4.72 11.79
N ALA A 67 -1.63 -3.51 11.82
CA ALA A 67 -2.00 -2.45 10.90
C ALA A 67 -1.63 -2.81 9.45
N GLY A 68 -2.14 -2.04 8.48
CA GLY A 68 -1.86 -2.24 7.04
C GLY A 68 -2.79 -3.22 6.33
N ILE A 69 -3.79 -3.76 7.03
CA ILE A 69 -4.81 -4.68 6.49
C ILE A 69 -6.14 -3.93 6.30
N ASP A 70 -6.83 -3.64 7.40
CA ASP A 70 -8.07 -2.83 7.43
C ASP A 70 -7.81 -1.33 7.58
N THR A 71 -6.55 -0.94 7.83
CA THR A 71 -6.10 0.45 7.74
C THR A 71 -6.39 1.02 6.34
N PRO A 72 -7.05 2.20 6.22
CA PRO A 72 -7.33 2.82 4.93
C PRO A 72 -6.07 2.92 4.07
N ALA A 73 -6.12 2.36 2.86
CA ALA A 73 -4.93 2.16 2.04
C ALA A 73 -4.22 3.47 1.67
N GLN A 74 -2.94 3.54 2.05
CA GLN A 74 -2.05 4.67 1.83
C GLN A 74 -1.65 4.82 0.35
N ALA A 75 -1.04 5.96 0.01
CA ALA A 75 -0.64 6.27 -1.37
C ALA A 75 0.43 5.31 -1.94
N HIS A 76 1.30 4.75 -1.10
CA HIS A 76 2.38 3.87 -1.53
C HIS A 76 2.42 2.56 -0.73
N ALA A 77 2.92 1.50 -1.38
CA ALA A 77 3.25 0.24 -0.73
C ALA A 77 4.56 -0.35 -1.27
N VAL A 78 5.26 -1.05 -0.40
CA VAL A 78 6.40 -1.91 -0.73
C VAL A 78 6.15 -3.27 -0.11
N PHE A 79 5.97 -4.28 -0.95
CA PHE A 79 5.97 -5.67 -0.53
C PHE A 79 7.40 -6.20 -0.67
N LEU A 80 8.00 -6.59 0.43
CA LEU A 80 9.36 -7.12 0.51
C LEU A 80 9.30 -8.55 1.03
N ALA A 81 9.65 -9.52 0.18
CA ALA A 81 9.86 -10.88 0.65
C ALA A 81 11.33 -11.15 0.93
N LEU A 82 11.57 -11.93 1.97
CA LEU A 82 12.88 -12.39 2.39
C LEU A 82 12.91 -13.92 2.39
N THR A 83 14.09 -14.47 2.07
CA THR A 83 14.40 -15.90 2.18
C THR A 83 15.33 -16.10 3.38
N LEU A 84 14.99 -17.01 4.28
CA LEU A 84 15.78 -17.31 5.47
C LEU A 84 17.09 -17.98 5.05
N LYS A 85 18.20 -17.52 5.63
CA LYS A 85 19.51 -18.16 5.43
C LYS A 85 19.48 -19.60 5.95
N PRO A 86 20.28 -20.51 5.37
CA PRO A 86 20.37 -21.89 5.86
C PRO A 86 20.73 -22.03 7.34
N THR A 87 21.46 -21.06 7.90
CA THR A 87 21.88 -21.02 9.31
C THR A 87 20.83 -20.45 10.25
N THR A 88 19.71 -19.93 9.73
CA THR A 88 18.66 -19.31 10.53
C THR A 88 17.72 -20.38 11.06
N ASP A 89 17.93 -20.72 12.33
CA ASP A 89 17.09 -21.65 13.07
C ASP A 89 15.90 -20.95 13.75
N ARG A 90 15.11 -21.73 14.49
CA ARG A 90 13.96 -21.24 15.27
C ARG A 90 14.31 -20.07 16.19
N GLN A 91 15.45 -20.12 16.88
CA GLN A 91 15.87 -19.03 17.78
C GLN A 91 16.32 -17.80 17.00
N GLY A 92 16.97 -17.99 15.84
CA GLY A 92 17.30 -16.95 14.88
C GLY A 92 16.07 -16.21 14.38
N ILE A 93 15.00 -16.95 14.03
CA ILE A 93 13.70 -16.36 13.66
C ILE A 93 13.15 -15.52 14.81
N GLN A 94 13.14 -16.04 16.03
CA GLN A 94 12.65 -15.29 17.20
C GLN A 94 13.41 -13.98 17.42
N ARG A 95 14.75 -14.01 17.33
CA ARG A 95 15.59 -12.81 17.47
C ARG A 95 15.32 -11.81 16.34
N MET A 96 15.23 -12.29 15.10
CA MET A 96 14.93 -11.45 13.94
C MET A 96 13.58 -10.75 14.10
N LEU A 97 12.52 -11.47 14.45
CA LEU A 97 11.18 -10.87 14.60
C LEU A 97 11.12 -9.83 15.72
N ARG A 98 11.86 -10.03 16.82
CA ARG A 98 11.99 -9.02 17.88
C ARG A 98 12.65 -7.72 17.38
N LEU A 99 13.78 -7.84 16.67
CA LEU A 99 14.48 -6.68 16.10
C LEU A 99 13.58 -5.91 15.12
N LEU A 100 12.99 -6.63 14.16
CA LEU A 100 12.13 -6.01 13.16
C LEU A 100 10.86 -5.39 13.77
N SER A 101 10.32 -5.97 14.84
CA SER A 101 9.16 -5.40 15.54
C SER A 101 9.51 -4.11 16.28
N ASP A 102 10.65 -4.04 16.98
CA ASP A 102 11.10 -2.79 17.64
C ASP A 102 11.35 -1.68 16.59
N ASP A 103 12.02 -2.02 15.49
CA ASP A 103 12.23 -1.10 14.36
C ASP A 103 10.90 -0.57 13.81
N ALA A 104 9.97 -1.47 13.50
CA ALA A 104 8.65 -1.10 12.99
C ALA A 104 7.86 -0.24 14.01
N ALA A 105 7.88 -0.58 15.30
CA ALA A 105 7.22 0.18 16.36
C ALA A 105 7.80 1.58 16.53
N ARG A 106 9.09 1.79 16.22
CA ARG A 106 9.73 3.12 16.25
C ARG A 106 9.38 3.92 15.00
N LEU A 107 9.65 3.36 13.83
CA LEU A 107 9.50 4.03 12.53
C LEU A 107 8.07 4.49 12.27
N THR A 108 7.08 3.63 12.58
CA THR A 108 5.65 3.97 12.43
C THR A 108 5.20 5.14 13.32
N GLN A 109 5.96 5.44 14.38
CA GLN A 109 5.69 6.53 15.32
C GLN A 109 6.59 7.75 15.11
N GLY A 110 7.35 7.78 14.01
CA GLY A 110 8.23 8.89 13.67
C GLY A 110 9.51 8.93 14.50
N ARG A 111 9.98 7.77 14.99
CA ARG A 111 11.17 7.64 15.83
C ARG A 111 12.23 6.82 15.10
N ALA A 112 13.48 7.27 15.19
CA ALA A 112 14.63 6.54 14.66
C ALA A 112 14.82 5.20 15.39
N THR A 113 15.39 4.22 14.68
CA THR A 113 15.74 2.93 15.30
C THR A 113 17.04 3.02 16.10
N LEU A 114 17.35 2.00 16.91
CA LEU A 114 18.49 2.04 17.85
C LEU A 114 19.86 2.22 17.17
N ALA A 115 20.00 1.80 15.92
CA ALA A 115 21.25 1.87 15.15
C ALA A 115 21.09 2.69 13.87
N ASP A 116 20.18 3.67 13.87
CA ASP A 116 19.90 4.53 12.74
C ASP A 116 20.96 5.63 12.60
N THR A 117 21.61 5.70 11.44
CA THR A 117 22.62 6.71 11.12
C THR A 117 22.04 7.93 10.41
N GLU A 118 20.77 7.86 9.98
CA GLU A 118 20.04 8.94 9.32
C GLU A 118 18.70 9.22 10.04
N PRO A 119 18.72 9.54 11.35
CA PRO A 119 17.51 9.60 12.18
C PRO A 119 16.50 10.68 11.74
N GLU A 120 16.93 11.70 10.99
CA GLU A 120 16.06 12.74 10.44
C GLU A 120 15.03 12.17 9.45
N LEU A 121 15.37 11.07 8.74
CA LEU A 121 14.46 10.41 7.80
C LEU A 121 13.32 9.67 8.50
N ALA A 122 13.46 9.37 9.79
CA ALA A 122 12.41 8.76 10.59
C ALA A 122 11.37 9.77 11.07
N ALA A 123 11.64 11.08 11.05
CA ALA A 123 10.76 12.10 11.64
C ALA A 123 9.38 12.23 10.96
N THR A 124 9.24 11.72 9.74
CA THR A 124 8.03 11.81 8.92
C THR A 124 7.38 10.42 8.81
N PRO A 125 6.54 9.99 9.78
CA PRO A 125 5.91 8.67 9.72
C PRO A 125 4.89 8.52 8.59
N ALA A 126 4.23 9.58 8.13
CA ALA A 126 3.32 9.59 6.97
C ALA A 126 2.34 8.39 6.91
N ARG A 127 1.66 8.11 8.03
CA ARG A 127 0.74 6.96 8.20
C ARG A 127 1.39 5.61 7.88
N MET A 128 2.69 5.47 8.13
CA MET A 128 3.41 4.23 7.86
C MET A 128 2.83 3.08 8.68
N THR A 129 2.72 1.93 8.02
CA THR A 129 2.40 0.63 8.63
C THR A 129 3.40 -0.40 8.14
N VAL A 130 3.80 -1.33 9.01
CA VAL A 130 4.61 -2.49 8.65
C VAL A 130 3.83 -3.74 9.06
N THR A 131 3.45 -4.56 8.08
CA THR A 131 2.73 -5.82 8.28
C THR A 131 3.65 -7.00 7.99
N PHE A 132 3.72 -7.95 8.89
CA PHE A 132 4.50 -9.17 8.80
C PHE A 132 3.62 -10.32 8.32
N GLY A 133 4.12 -11.08 7.34
CA GLY A 133 3.48 -12.31 6.88
C GLY A 133 4.50 -13.44 6.81
N PHE A 134 4.08 -14.66 7.13
CA PHE A 134 4.98 -15.79 7.25
C PHE A 134 4.70 -16.82 6.16
N GLY A 135 5.76 -17.16 5.41
CA GLY A 135 5.71 -18.18 4.38
C GLY A 135 5.81 -19.60 4.94
N PRO A 136 5.62 -20.62 4.10
CA PRO A 136 5.59 -22.02 4.53
C PRO A 136 6.87 -22.45 5.29
N ARG A 137 8.05 -22.04 4.80
CA ARG A 137 9.34 -22.42 5.40
C ARG A 137 9.56 -21.80 6.78
N LEU A 138 9.17 -20.54 6.99
CA LEU A 138 9.28 -19.90 8.30
C LEU A 138 8.40 -20.62 9.32
N LEU A 139 7.14 -20.90 8.99
CA LEU A 139 6.24 -21.66 9.86
C LEU A 139 6.76 -23.07 10.14
N GLN A 140 7.28 -23.76 9.13
CA GLN A 140 7.85 -25.10 9.30
C GLN A 140 8.99 -25.13 10.34
N LEU A 141 9.84 -24.10 10.36
CA LEU A 141 10.94 -23.97 11.31
C LEU A 141 10.48 -23.45 12.69
N ALA A 142 9.53 -22.51 12.71
CA ALA A 142 9.14 -21.76 13.90
C ALA A 142 7.90 -22.27 14.63
N ALA A 143 6.94 -22.92 13.98
CA ALA A 143 5.77 -23.52 14.61
C ALA A 143 5.00 -24.43 13.62
N PRO A 144 5.53 -25.60 13.24
CA PRO A 144 4.92 -26.44 12.20
C PRO A 144 3.50 -26.89 12.56
N VAL A 145 3.18 -27.03 13.84
CA VAL A 145 1.84 -27.38 14.33
C VAL A 145 0.79 -26.29 14.09
N LEU A 146 1.21 -25.03 13.91
CA LEU A 146 0.31 -23.90 13.63
C LEU A 146 0.16 -23.64 12.12
N ALA A 147 0.91 -24.34 11.27
CA ALA A 147 0.88 -24.10 9.83
C ALA A 147 -0.50 -24.53 9.26
N PRO A 148 -1.31 -23.59 8.73
CA PRO A 148 -2.60 -23.95 8.17
C PRO A 148 -2.41 -24.70 6.85
N SER A 149 -3.33 -25.60 6.52
CA SER A 149 -3.27 -26.45 5.32
C SER A 149 -3.23 -25.66 4.00
N TRP A 150 -3.77 -24.45 4.01
CA TRP A 150 -3.79 -23.54 2.87
C TRP A 150 -2.48 -22.76 2.67
N LEU A 151 -1.53 -22.78 3.62
CA LEU A 151 -0.24 -22.09 3.52
C LEU A 151 0.73 -22.87 2.62
N ARG A 152 0.51 -22.75 1.32
CA ARG A 152 1.28 -23.40 0.25
C ARG A 152 1.13 -22.60 -1.04
N PRO A 153 1.94 -22.85 -2.08
CA PRO A 153 1.69 -22.29 -3.40
C PRO A 153 0.24 -22.55 -3.84
N LEU A 154 -0.37 -21.56 -4.48
CA LEU A 154 -1.69 -21.71 -5.06
C LEU A 154 -1.70 -22.85 -6.08
N PRO A 155 -2.85 -23.49 -6.33
CA PRO A 155 -3.00 -24.37 -7.48
C PRO A 155 -2.61 -23.66 -8.77
N ALA A 156 -2.06 -24.40 -9.74
CA ALA A 156 -1.79 -23.84 -11.06
C ALA A 156 -3.10 -23.46 -11.77
N PHE A 157 -3.13 -22.29 -12.38
CA PHE A 157 -4.23 -21.83 -13.24
C PHE A 157 -3.74 -21.71 -14.68
N GLY A 158 -4.58 -22.00 -15.68
CA GLY A 158 -4.17 -21.97 -17.11
C GLY A 158 -3.66 -20.59 -17.59
N ILE A 159 -4.06 -19.53 -16.90
CA ILE A 159 -3.66 -18.14 -17.15
C ILE A 159 -2.29 -17.78 -16.57
N ASP A 160 -1.70 -18.62 -15.72
CA ASP A 160 -0.46 -18.32 -15.01
C ASP A 160 0.75 -18.27 -15.97
N ARG A 161 1.57 -17.23 -15.83
CA ARG A 161 2.91 -17.12 -16.42
C ARG A 161 3.91 -16.71 -15.33
N LEU A 162 3.89 -17.47 -14.24
CA LEU A 162 4.63 -17.13 -13.02
C LEU A 162 6.14 -17.14 -13.23
N GLN A 163 6.77 -16.09 -12.73
CA GLN A 163 8.22 -15.92 -12.73
C GLN A 163 8.74 -16.14 -11.30
N PRO A 164 9.85 -16.89 -11.12
CA PRO A 164 10.45 -17.10 -9.80
C PRO A 164 10.80 -15.80 -9.07
N ALA A 165 11.18 -14.76 -9.82
CA ALA A 165 11.54 -13.43 -9.29
C ALA A 165 10.38 -12.71 -8.56
N TYR A 166 9.14 -13.17 -8.70
CA TYR A 166 7.96 -12.56 -8.04
C TYR A 166 7.14 -13.58 -7.26
N THR A 167 7.70 -14.76 -6.97
CA THR A 167 6.94 -15.92 -6.46
C THR A 167 7.54 -16.43 -5.16
N GLY A 168 6.69 -16.75 -4.18
CA GLY A 168 7.10 -17.30 -2.89
C GLY A 168 7.74 -16.28 -1.94
N GLY A 169 8.55 -16.79 -0.99
CA GLY A 169 9.18 -16.03 0.10
C GLY A 169 8.91 -16.65 1.46
N ASP A 170 9.84 -16.50 2.40
CA ASP A 170 9.76 -17.08 3.75
C ASP A 170 9.20 -16.09 4.78
N LEU A 171 9.52 -14.80 4.63
CA LEU A 171 9.01 -13.70 5.44
C LEU A 171 8.62 -12.56 4.52
N LEU A 172 7.40 -12.06 4.66
CA LEU A 172 6.92 -10.83 4.04
C LEU A 172 7.00 -9.68 5.04
N LEU A 173 7.50 -8.55 4.58
CA LEU A 173 7.30 -7.23 5.16
C LEU A 173 6.53 -6.38 4.15
N GLN A 174 5.27 -6.06 4.46
CA GLN A 174 4.47 -5.11 3.71
C GLN A 174 4.57 -3.75 4.40
N LEU A 175 5.24 -2.81 3.75
CA LEU A 175 5.34 -1.43 4.20
C LEU A 175 4.34 -0.59 3.40
N CYS A 176 3.48 0.15 4.05
CA CYS A 176 2.58 1.10 3.38
C CYS A 176 2.70 2.47 4.03
N GLY A 177 2.58 3.54 3.25
CA GLY A 177 2.75 4.91 3.74
C GLY A 177 2.38 5.93 2.68
N ASP A 178 2.19 7.18 3.10
CA ASP A 178 1.81 8.29 2.22
C ASP A 178 3.03 9.06 1.69
N ASP A 179 4.24 8.69 2.10
CA ASP A 179 5.50 9.28 1.64
C ASP A 179 6.54 8.20 1.23
N PRO A 180 7.08 8.24 -0.01
CA PRO A 180 8.03 7.24 -0.48
C PRO A 180 9.42 7.35 0.17
N MET A 181 9.83 8.53 0.66
CA MET A 181 11.13 8.70 1.34
C MET A 181 11.12 7.96 2.68
N SER A 182 10.05 8.11 3.46
CA SER A 182 9.83 7.37 4.71
C SER A 182 9.83 5.87 4.47
N LEU A 183 9.16 5.38 3.42
CA LEU A 183 9.16 3.95 3.08
C LEU A 183 10.53 3.43 2.64
N ALA A 184 11.29 4.22 1.88
CA ALA A 184 12.64 3.86 1.48
C ALA A 184 13.58 3.72 2.69
N HIS A 185 13.49 4.66 3.64
CA HIS A 185 14.23 4.63 4.90
C HIS A 185 13.82 3.42 5.77
N ALA A 186 12.52 3.20 5.98
CA ALA A 186 12.06 2.05 6.76
C ALA A 186 12.49 0.70 6.16
N ARG A 187 12.40 0.56 4.83
CA ARG A 187 12.92 -0.63 4.14
C ARG A 187 14.41 -0.82 4.39
N ARG A 188 15.21 0.26 4.33
CA ARG A 188 16.65 0.21 4.56
C ARG A 188 16.98 -0.29 5.97
N MET A 189 16.25 0.20 6.98
CA MET A 189 16.45 -0.18 8.38
C MET A 189 16.03 -1.63 8.65
N LEU A 190 14.84 -2.03 8.21
CA LEU A 190 14.39 -3.42 8.37
C LEU A 190 15.33 -4.41 7.65
N LEU A 191 15.84 -4.07 6.46
CA LEU A 191 16.85 -4.90 5.78
C LEU A 191 18.19 -4.92 6.49
N LYS A 192 18.59 -3.79 7.11
CA LYS A 192 19.83 -3.70 7.89
C LYS A 192 19.79 -4.71 9.03
N ASP A 193 18.65 -4.89 9.69
CA ASP A 193 18.51 -5.78 10.84
C ASP A 193 18.18 -7.23 10.46
N ALA A 194 17.49 -7.44 9.32
CA ALA A 194 17.26 -8.77 8.78
C ALA A 194 18.52 -9.43 8.19
N ARG A 195 19.55 -8.66 7.80
CA ARG A 195 20.69 -9.15 6.98
C ARG A 195 21.47 -10.33 7.57
N ALA A 196 21.45 -10.49 8.89
CA ALA A 196 22.12 -11.61 9.56
C ALA A 196 21.34 -12.93 9.41
N PHE A 197 20.03 -12.85 9.15
CA PHE A 197 19.09 -13.97 9.23
C PHE A 197 18.47 -14.33 7.88
N ALA A 198 18.34 -13.36 6.97
CA ALA A 198 17.64 -13.53 5.72
C ALA A 198 18.27 -12.69 4.60
N GLU A 199 17.89 -13.00 3.37
CA GLU A 199 18.29 -12.30 2.15
C GLU A 199 17.04 -11.82 1.41
N VAL A 200 17.18 -10.74 0.63
CA VAL A 200 16.08 -10.23 -0.19
C VAL A 200 15.72 -11.27 -1.24
N HIS A 201 14.46 -11.70 -1.23
CA HIS A 201 13.92 -12.60 -2.24
C HIS A 201 13.36 -11.81 -3.41
N TRP A 202 12.49 -10.84 -3.13
CA TRP A 202 12.00 -9.86 -4.10
C TRP A 202 11.50 -8.60 -3.42
N VAL A 203 11.42 -7.51 -4.19
CA VAL A 203 10.82 -6.24 -3.79
C VAL A 203 9.83 -5.82 -4.86
N GLN A 204 8.59 -5.53 -4.46
CA GLN A 204 7.55 -5.08 -5.35
C GLN A 204 6.97 -3.77 -4.80
N THR A 205 7.19 -2.68 -5.52
CA THR A 205 6.70 -1.35 -5.16
C THR A 205 5.43 -1.03 -5.91
N GLY A 206 4.48 -0.38 -5.24
CA GLY A 206 3.24 0.04 -5.87
C GLY A 206 2.71 1.35 -5.30
N PHE A 207 1.74 1.92 -6.00
CA PHE A 207 1.16 3.22 -5.71
C PHE A 207 -0.35 3.27 -5.96
N ARG A 208 -0.99 4.28 -5.38
CA ARG A 208 -2.37 4.73 -5.58
C ARG A 208 -2.34 6.25 -5.82
N GLY A 209 -3.50 6.90 -5.82
CA GLY A 209 -3.55 8.36 -5.84
C GLY A 209 -2.85 8.95 -4.61
N ALA A 210 -2.12 10.06 -4.80
CA ALA A 210 -1.47 10.77 -3.71
C ALA A 210 -2.48 11.20 -2.63
N ARG A 211 -2.05 11.24 -1.37
CA ARG A 211 -2.91 11.66 -0.27
C ARG A 211 -3.38 13.10 -0.48
N GLY A 212 -4.71 13.30 -0.42
CA GLY A 212 -5.34 14.60 -0.66
C GLY A 212 -5.64 14.91 -2.13
N ALA A 213 -5.19 14.07 -3.09
CA ALA A 213 -5.53 14.25 -4.50
C ALA A 213 -7.02 13.96 -4.80
N GLN A 214 -7.69 13.23 -3.91
CA GLN A 214 -9.12 12.93 -3.95
C GLN A 214 -9.70 13.00 -2.53
N PRO A 215 -11.02 13.21 -2.37
CA PRO A 215 -11.68 13.09 -1.07
C PRO A 215 -11.39 11.75 -0.39
N ALA A 216 -11.36 11.75 0.94
CA ALA A 216 -11.21 10.52 1.71
C ALA A 216 -12.38 9.56 1.42
N GLY A 217 -12.06 8.28 1.20
CA GLY A 217 -13.06 7.26 0.89
C GLY A 217 -13.37 7.08 -0.59
N THR A 218 -12.85 7.93 -1.49
CA THR A 218 -12.97 7.71 -2.94
C THR A 218 -12.30 6.39 -3.34
N THR A 219 -13.04 5.53 -4.04
CA THR A 219 -12.52 4.27 -4.60
C THR A 219 -11.39 4.56 -5.59
N MET A 220 -10.31 3.79 -5.53
CA MET A 220 -9.15 4.04 -6.41
C MET A 220 -9.47 3.74 -7.87
N ARG A 221 -8.61 4.23 -8.76
CA ARG A 221 -8.50 3.72 -10.12
C ARG A 221 -7.25 2.89 -10.31
N ASN A 222 -7.36 1.86 -11.15
CA ASN A 222 -6.20 1.12 -11.65
C ASN A 222 -5.70 1.69 -12.99
N LEU A 223 -4.62 1.12 -13.53
CA LEU A 223 -3.98 1.63 -14.75
C LEU A 223 -4.69 1.25 -16.07
N PHE A 224 -5.71 0.39 -16.02
CA PHE A 224 -6.73 0.30 -17.08
C PHE A 224 -7.78 1.42 -16.99
N GLY A 225 -7.67 2.32 -16.01
CA GLY A 225 -8.61 3.42 -15.77
C GLY A 225 -9.90 3.01 -15.04
N GLN A 226 -10.01 1.76 -14.58
CA GLN A 226 -11.21 1.20 -13.96
C GLN A 226 -11.33 1.68 -12.50
N VAL A 227 -12.55 1.88 -12.01
CA VAL A 227 -12.81 2.05 -10.56
C VAL A 227 -12.65 0.69 -9.88
N ASP A 228 -11.74 0.59 -8.91
CA ASP A 228 -11.33 -0.67 -8.30
C ASP A 228 -11.39 -0.61 -6.76
N GLY A 229 -12.28 -1.42 -6.18
CA GLY A 229 -12.48 -1.49 -4.72
C GLY A 229 -13.94 -1.44 -4.26
N THR A 230 -14.87 -1.10 -5.15
CA THR A 230 -16.29 -0.85 -4.87
C THR A 230 -16.99 -1.89 -4.00
N ALA A 231 -16.75 -3.18 -4.25
CA ALA A 231 -17.44 -4.29 -3.58
C ALA A 231 -16.59 -4.96 -2.48
N ASN A 232 -15.60 -4.26 -1.92
CA ASN A 232 -14.85 -4.77 -0.78
C ASN A 232 -15.70 -4.79 0.50
N PRO A 233 -15.44 -5.73 1.43
CA PRO A 233 -15.99 -5.63 2.77
C PRO A 233 -15.45 -4.35 3.44
N ALA A 234 -16.34 -3.49 3.92
CA ALA A 234 -15.95 -2.23 4.54
C ALA A 234 -15.30 -2.50 5.92
N PRO A 235 -14.17 -1.83 6.27
CA PRO A 235 -13.54 -1.95 7.58
C PRO A 235 -14.53 -1.74 8.73
N GLY A 236 -14.36 -2.50 9.82
CA GLY A 236 -15.22 -2.41 11.01
C GLY A 236 -16.63 -2.99 10.87
N THR A 237 -16.99 -3.54 9.71
CA THR A 237 -18.28 -4.23 9.52
C THR A 237 -18.21 -5.70 9.90
N ALA A 238 -19.37 -6.29 10.23
CA ALA A 238 -19.48 -7.74 10.45
C ALA A 238 -19.03 -8.57 9.24
N ALA A 239 -19.18 -8.04 8.02
CA ALA A 239 -18.68 -8.68 6.81
C ALA A 239 -17.15 -8.69 6.77
N ALA A 240 -16.48 -7.59 7.08
CA ALA A 240 -15.01 -7.57 7.17
C ALA A 240 -14.51 -8.47 8.30
N GLU A 241 -15.17 -8.43 9.45
CA GLU A 241 -14.88 -9.30 10.60
C GLU A 241 -14.93 -10.78 10.22
N ARG A 242 -15.98 -11.16 9.50
CA ARG A 242 -16.20 -12.51 9.00
C ARG A 242 -15.16 -12.92 7.97
N ILE A 243 -15.01 -12.13 6.91
CA ILE A 243 -14.25 -12.48 5.71
C ILE A 243 -12.75 -12.48 5.96
N VAL A 244 -12.24 -11.52 6.73
CA VAL A 244 -10.80 -11.34 6.93
C VAL A 244 -10.32 -12.10 8.16
N TRP A 245 -11.12 -12.12 9.23
CA TRP A 245 -10.66 -12.58 10.54
C TRP A 245 -11.38 -13.85 11.04
N GLY A 246 -12.34 -14.37 10.28
CA GLY A 246 -13.08 -15.60 10.62
C GLY A 246 -14.11 -15.43 11.74
N GLY A 247 -14.43 -14.19 12.13
CA GLY A 247 -15.40 -13.91 13.18
C GLY A 247 -16.85 -14.21 12.78
N GLY A 248 -17.71 -14.47 13.76
CA GLY A 248 -19.15 -14.70 13.54
C GLY A 248 -19.49 -16.02 12.83
N SER A 249 -20.77 -16.18 12.47
CA SER A 249 -21.31 -17.37 11.79
C SER A 249 -21.58 -17.11 10.31
N GLY A 250 -21.33 -18.10 9.46
CA GLY A 250 -21.63 -18.03 8.03
C GLY A 250 -21.74 -19.42 7.39
N PRO A 251 -22.05 -19.50 6.09
CA PRO A 251 -22.17 -20.76 5.37
C PRO A 251 -20.92 -21.66 5.40
N LEU A 252 -19.73 -21.07 5.45
CA LEU A 252 -18.46 -21.80 5.54
C LEU A 252 -17.98 -21.92 6.99
N ARG A 253 -17.11 -22.90 7.28
CA ARG A 253 -16.36 -22.91 8.55
C ARG A 253 -15.05 -22.16 8.32
N LEU A 254 -15.07 -20.85 8.56
CA LEU A 254 -13.87 -20.02 8.54
C LEU A 254 -13.28 -19.98 9.95
N THR A 255 -12.15 -20.64 10.15
CA THR A 255 -11.35 -20.56 11.38
C THR A 255 -10.01 -19.92 11.04
N PRO A 256 -9.59 -18.84 11.72
CA PRO A 256 -8.28 -18.27 11.49
C PRO A 256 -7.19 -19.24 12.00
N TRP A 257 -6.03 -19.23 11.35
CA TRP A 257 -4.93 -20.15 11.69
C TRP A 257 -4.42 -19.98 13.13
N VAL A 258 -4.48 -18.74 13.64
CA VAL A 258 -4.38 -18.37 15.06
C VAL A 258 -5.36 -17.22 15.33
N PRO A 259 -5.84 -17.04 16.57
CA PRO A 259 -6.68 -15.89 16.93
C PRO A 259 -6.05 -14.55 16.51
N GLY A 260 -6.85 -13.68 15.88
CA GLY A 260 -6.38 -12.39 15.36
C GLY A 260 -5.51 -12.45 14.10
N GLY A 261 -5.19 -13.65 13.60
CA GLY A 261 -4.48 -13.85 12.35
C GLY A 261 -5.38 -13.79 11.11
N THR A 262 -4.76 -13.62 9.95
CA THR A 262 -5.40 -13.70 8.63
C THR A 262 -4.41 -14.31 7.62
N SER A 263 -4.78 -14.33 6.33
CA SER A 263 -3.88 -14.70 5.24
C SER A 263 -3.72 -13.56 4.26
N LEU A 264 -2.64 -13.59 3.49
CA LEU A 264 -2.45 -12.75 2.31
C LEU A 264 -2.14 -13.63 1.11
N VAL A 265 -2.86 -13.39 0.02
CA VAL A 265 -2.47 -13.80 -1.32
C VAL A 265 -2.00 -12.56 -2.06
N LEU A 266 -0.74 -12.53 -2.48
CA LEU A 266 -0.18 -11.47 -3.31
C LEU A 266 0.04 -12.01 -4.73
N ARG A 267 -0.61 -11.38 -5.71
CA ARG A 267 -0.44 -11.69 -7.12
C ARG A 267 0.08 -10.47 -7.85
N ARG A 268 1.19 -10.63 -8.56
CA ARG A 268 1.66 -9.62 -9.52
C ARG A 268 0.99 -9.92 -10.85
N ILE A 269 0.12 -9.01 -11.30
CA ILE A 269 -0.70 -9.19 -12.49
C ILE A 269 -0.31 -8.11 -13.49
N ALA A 270 0.36 -8.52 -14.58
CA ALA A 270 0.70 -7.64 -15.68
C ALA A 270 -0.56 -7.26 -16.45
N MET A 271 -0.63 -5.99 -16.85
CA MET A 271 -1.68 -5.42 -17.69
C MET A 271 -1.10 -5.19 -19.09
N ASP A 272 -1.69 -5.83 -20.09
CA ASP A 272 -1.40 -5.56 -21.50
C ASP A 272 -2.16 -4.30 -21.92
N LEU A 273 -1.53 -3.14 -21.69
CA LEU A 273 -2.10 -1.83 -22.01
C LEU A 273 -2.18 -1.60 -23.52
N ASP A 274 -1.26 -2.18 -24.30
CA ASP A 274 -1.16 -1.96 -25.74
C ASP A 274 -2.39 -2.54 -26.44
N SER A 275 -2.72 -3.81 -26.17
CA SER A 275 -3.94 -4.42 -26.73
C SER A 275 -5.23 -3.97 -26.02
N TRP A 276 -5.13 -3.45 -24.80
CA TRP A 276 -6.27 -2.82 -24.14
C TRP A 276 -6.66 -1.52 -24.84
N ASP A 277 -5.72 -0.74 -25.34
CA ASP A 277 -5.99 0.52 -26.04
C ASP A 277 -6.70 0.35 -27.39
N GLU A 278 -6.60 -0.84 -27.99
CA GLU A 278 -7.35 -1.20 -29.21
C GLU A 278 -8.86 -1.39 -28.97
N LEU A 279 -9.28 -1.61 -27.71
CA LEU A 279 -10.69 -1.76 -27.37
C LEU A 279 -11.39 -0.40 -27.24
N ASP A 280 -12.57 -0.32 -27.84
CA ASP A 280 -13.48 0.81 -27.60
C ASP A 280 -14.00 0.80 -26.15
N ARG A 281 -14.45 1.97 -25.68
CA ARG A 281 -14.94 2.12 -24.30
C ARG A 281 -16.10 1.17 -23.97
N PRO A 282 -17.14 1.00 -24.81
CA PRO A 282 -18.17 -0.01 -24.57
C PRO A 282 -17.61 -1.43 -24.41
N GLY A 283 -16.66 -1.85 -25.25
CA GLY A 283 -15.98 -3.14 -25.12
C GLY A 283 -15.27 -3.28 -23.78
N LYS A 284 -14.48 -2.29 -23.36
CA LYS A 284 -13.82 -2.26 -22.04
C LYS A 284 -14.83 -2.40 -20.89
N GLU A 285 -15.95 -1.67 -20.97
CA GLU A 285 -17.00 -1.72 -19.96
C GLU A 285 -17.74 -3.06 -19.93
N GLN A 286 -17.89 -3.74 -21.07
CA GLN A 286 -18.45 -5.09 -21.18
C GLN A 286 -17.53 -6.18 -20.60
N VAL A 287 -16.21 -6.06 -20.79
CA VAL A 287 -15.22 -6.96 -20.18
C VAL A 287 -15.35 -6.94 -18.65
N ILE A 288 -15.55 -5.75 -18.07
CA ILE A 288 -15.65 -5.60 -16.61
C ILE A 288 -17.06 -5.85 -16.10
N GLY A 289 -18.09 -5.43 -16.83
CA GLY A 289 -19.48 -5.37 -16.34
C GLY A 289 -19.78 -4.09 -15.54
N ARG A 290 -18.91 -3.08 -15.60
CA ARG A 290 -19.07 -1.75 -14.98
C ARG A 290 -18.63 -0.65 -15.93
N ARG A 291 -19.23 0.53 -15.78
CA ARG A 291 -18.85 1.75 -16.50
C ARG A 291 -17.51 2.27 -15.99
N LEU A 292 -16.61 2.63 -16.90
CA LEU A 292 -15.31 3.20 -16.54
C LEU A 292 -15.47 4.61 -15.97
N GLY A 293 -16.47 5.37 -16.42
CA GLY A 293 -16.70 6.74 -15.96
C GLY A 293 -17.09 6.80 -14.48
N THR A 294 -18.19 6.14 -14.12
CA THR A 294 -18.80 6.24 -12.78
C THR A 294 -18.51 5.05 -11.87
N GLY A 295 -17.96 3.95 -12.39
CA GLY A 295 -17.84 2.69 -11.66
C GLY A 295 -19.17 1.94 -11.51
N ALA A 296 -20.30 2.47 -11.98
CA ALA A 296 -21.61 1.82 -11.86
C ALA A 296 -21.68 0.49 -12.61
N PRO A 297 -22.44 -0.51 -12.15
CA PRO A 297 -22.72 -1.68 -12.98
C PRO A 297 -23.43 -1.25 -14.27
N LEU A 298 -23.28 -2.01 -15.36
CA LEU A 298 -23.91 -1.67 -16.64
C LEU A 298 -25.44 -1.51 -16.53
N THR A 299 -26.05 -2.17 -15.55
CA THR A 299 -27.48 -2.13 -15.22
C THR A 299 -27.88 -1.01 -14.25
N GLY A 300 -26.95 -0.23 -13.72
CA GLY A 300 -27.19 0.86 -12.76
C GLY A 300 -26.72 2.23 -13.26
N THR A 301 -26.57 3.20 -12.35
CA THR A 301 -26.12 4.58 -12.64
C THR A 301 -25.01 5.08 -11.70
N ALA A 302 -25.00 4.64 -10.44
CA ALA A 302 -24.01 4.98 -9.43
C ALA A 302 -23.10 3.79 -9.08
N GLU A 303 -21.90 4.08 -8.55
CA GLU A 303 -20.87 3.08 -8.23
C GLU A 303 -21.42 1.93 -7.36
N HIS A 304 -22.16 2.28 -6.31
CA HIS A 304 -22.66 1.34 -5.30
C HIS A 304 -24.03 0.73 -5.63
N ASP A 305 -24.57 0.97 -6.83
CA ASP A 305 -25.78 0.29 -7.27
C ASP A 305 -25.54 -1.23 -7.33
N ALA A 306 -26.54 -2.00 -6.91
CA ALA A 306 -26.49 -3.45 -7.01
C ALA A 306 -26.57 -3.87 -8.49
N PRO A 307 -25.63 -4.68 -9.00
CA PRO A 307 -25.72 -5.18 -10.37
C PRO A 307 -26.88 -6.17 -10.49
N ASP A 308 -27.79 -5.90 -11.41
CA ASP A 308 -28.79 -6.88 -11.85
C ASP A 308 -28.15 -7.87 -12.84
N LEU A 309 -27.96 -9.12 -12.41
CA LEU A 309 -27.42 -10.20 -13.23
C LEU A 309 -28.49 -10.93 -14.07
N GLY A 310 -29.77 -10.65 -13.83
CA GLY A 310 -30.90 -11.18 -14.61
C GLY A 310 -31.32 -10.29 -15.77
N ALA A 311 -30.88 -9.02 -15.80
CA ALA A 311 -31.20 -8.08 -16.86
C ALA A 311 -30.69 -8.55 -18.24
N VAL A 312 -31.57 -8.46 -19.24
CA VAL A 312 -31.29 -8.76 -20.64
C VAL A 312 -31.51 -7.53 -21.53
N ASN A 313 -30.80 -7.45 -22.64
CA ASN A 313 -30.98 -6.42 -23.65
C ASN A 313 -32.16 -6.75 -24.58
N GLY A 314 -32.45 -5.87 -25.55
CA GLY A 314 -33.55 -6.07 -26.52
C GLY A 314 -33.44 -7.30 -27.43
N LEU A 315 -32.29 -7.98 -27.44
CA LEU A 315 -32.03 -9.23 -28.17
C LEU A 315 -32.07 -10.47 -27.25
N GLY A 316 -32.35 -10.30 -25.95
CA GLY A 316 -32.40 -11.39 -24.98
C GLY A 316 -31.04 -11.81 -24.41
N PHE A 317 -29.94 -11.11 -24.73
CA PHE A 317 -28.63 -11.41 -24.15
C PHE A 317 -28.43 -10.69 -22.81
N PRO A 318 -27.68 -11.28 -21.85
CA PRO A 318 -27.38 -10.61 -20.58
C PRO A 318 -26.74 -9.23 -20.78
N VAL A 319 -27.22 -8.21 -20.06
CA VAL A 319 -26.62 -6.86 -20.09
C VAL A 319 -25.20 -6.89 -19.50
N ILE A 320 -25.02 -7.67 -18.43
CA ILE A 320 -23.71 -8.00 -17.87
C ILE A 320 -23.39 -9.42 -18.33
N SER A 321 -22.43 -9.54 -19.26
CA SER A 321 -22.01 -10.79 -19.87
C SER A 321 -21.71 -11.90 -18.85
N ASP A 322 -21.97 -13.16 -19.22
CA ASP A 322 -21.69 -14.32 -18.38
C ASP A 322 -20.21 -14.50 -18.04
N VAL A 323 -19.34 -13.92 -18.87
CA VAL A 323 -17.87 -13.94 -18.75
C VAL A 323 -17.29 -12.58 -18.37
N ALA A 324 -18.13 -11.62 -17.95
CA ALA A 324 -17.67 -10.34 -17.42
C ALA A 324 -17.00 -10.52 -16.04
N HIS A 325 -15.91 -9.80 -15.82
CA HIS A 325 -15.11 -9.90 -14.60
C HIS A 325 -15.94 -9.73 -13.31
N LEU A 326 -16.85 -8.75 -13.28
CA LEU A 326 -17.76 -8.53 -12.15
C LEU A 326 -18.61 -9.75 -11.82
N ARG A 327 -19.11 -10.46 -12.83
CA ARG A 327 -19.99 -11.61 -12.64
C ARG A 327 -19.18 -12.82 -12.21
N ARG A 328 -18.05 -13.09 -12.86
CA ARG A 328 -17.19 -14.26 -12.59
C ARG A 328 -16.50 -14.20 -11.23
N SER A 329 -16.16 -12.99 -10.77
CA SER A 329 -15.59 -12.77 -9.43
C SER A 329 -16.63 -12.91 -8.31
N ARG A 330 -17.94 -12.81 -8.61
CA ARG A 330 -19.03 -13.01 -7.66
C ARG A 330 -19.47 -14.47 -7.55
N THR A 331 -20.19 -14.76 -6.48
CA THR A 331 -20.75 -16.07 -6.14
C THR A 331 -21.94 -15.87 -5.20
N ALA A 332 -22.83 -16.84 -5.15
CA ALA A 332 -23.98 -16.82 -4.24
C ALA A 332 -23.56 -17.02 -2.77
N ASN A 333 -22.37 -17.57 -2.52
CA ASN A 333 -21.86 -17.75 -1.17
C ASN A 333 -21.11 -16.47 -0.71
N PRO A 334 -21.64 -15.68 0.24
CA PRO A 334 -21.00 -14.44 0.68
C PRO A 334 -19.63 -14.66 1.35
N ASP A 335 -19.36 -15.85 1.90
CA ASP A 335 -18.08 -16.17 2.53
C ASP A 335 -16.94 -16.36 1.51
N GLN A 336 -17.26 -16.65 0.24
CA GLN A 336 -16.29 -16.70 -0.86
C GLN A 336 -15.93 -15.29 -1.37
N SER A 337 -15.46 -14.46 -0.45
CA SER A 337 -15.08 -13.07 -0.65
C SER A 337 -13.71 -12.81 -0.02
N MET A 338 -13.12 -11.65 -0.31
CA MET A 338 -11.82 -11.23 0.20
C MET A 338 -11.75 -9.72 0.31
N LEU A 339 -10.92 -9.20 1.21
CA LEU A 339 -10.54 -7.81 1.22
C LEU A 339 -9.46 -7.58 0.17
N ARG A 340 -9.77 -6.86 -0.92
CA ARG A 340 -8.80 -6.51 -1.97
C ARG A 340 -8.16 -5.16 -1.66
N ARG A 341 -6.86 -5.13 -1.40
CA ARG A 341 -6.10 -3.91 -1.07
C ARG A 341 -4.97 -3.71 -2.10
N ALA A 342 -5.37 -3.60 -3.35
CA ALA A 342 -4.45 -3.57 -4.47
C ALA A 342 -3.68 -2.24 -4.59
N TYR A 343 -2.50 -2.33 -5.21
CA TYR A 343 -1.67 -1.19 -5.59
C TYR A 343 -1.30 -1.33 -7.07
N ASN A 344 -1.26 -0.21 -7.80
CA ASN A 344 -0.73 -0.20 -9.15
C ASN A 344 0.79 -0.35 -9.10
N TYR A 345 1.40 -0.98 -10.09
CA TYR A 345 2.85 -0.88 -10.31
C TYR A 345 3.12 -0.37 -11.72
N ASP A 346 4.21 0.37 -11.85
CA ASP A 346 4.78 0.78 -13.13
C ASP A 346 6.30 0.76 -12.95
N ASP A 347 6.95 -0.21 -13.56
CA ASP A 347 8.40 -0.41 -13.44
C ASP A 347 9.16 0.23 -14.61
N GLY A 348 8.47 1.07 -15.41
CA GLY A 348 9.01 1.68 -16.62
C GLY A 348 8.98 0.73 -17.83
N PRO A 349 9.18 1.23 -19.05
CA PRO A 349 9.11 0.43 -20.26
C PRO A 349 10.18 -0.67 -20.29
N GLY A 350 9.80 -1.83 -20.84
CA GLY A 350 10.69 -2.95 -21.12
C GLY A 350 10.88 -3.13 -22.63
N GLU A 351 10.55 -4.32 -23.13
CA GLU A 351 10.44 -4.58 -24.58
C GLU A 351 9.15 -3.98 -25.20
N SER A 352 8.14 -3.73 -24.37
CA SER A 352 6.91 -2.99 -24.68
C SER A 352 6.97 -1.54 -24.19
N VAL A 353 6.02 -0.70 -24.61
CA VAL A 353 5.93 0.70 -24.16
C VAL A 353 5.59 0.85 -22.67
N SER A 354 5.17 -0.22 -22.00
CA SER A 354 4.84 -0.24 -20.57
C SER A 354 5.16 -1.60 -19.90
N ASN A 355 5.67 -1.58 -18.66
CA ASN A 355 5.72 -2.74 -17.76
C ASN A 355 4.93 -2.39 -16.51
N THR A 356 3.62 -2.56 -16.65
CA THR A 356 2.65 -1.95 -15.77
C THR A 356 1.61 -2.99 -15.36
N GLY A 357 1.01 -2.82 -14.19
CA GLY A 357 -0.04 -3.72 -13.76
C GLY A 357 -0.50 -3.49 -12.33
N LEU A 358 -0.92 -4.58 -11.70
CA LEU A 358 -1.52 -4.56 -10.38
C LEU A 358 -0.78 -5.52 -9.43
N LEU A 359 -0.37 -5.01 -8.28
CA LEU A 359 -0.05 -5.79 -7.10
C LEU A 359 -1.36 -6.10 -6.38
N PHE A 360 -1.97 -7.23 -6.72
CA PHE A 360 -3.22 -7.68 -6.16
C PHE A 360 -2.98 -8.36 -4.81
N ALA A 361 -3.13 -7.58 -3.73
CA ALA A 361 -3.08 -8.08 -2.35
C ALA A 361 -4.49 -8.38 -1.85
N ALA A 362 -4.77 -9.66 -1.57
CA ALA A 362 -6.06 -10.14 -1.07
C ALA A 362 -5.93 -10.77 0.31
N TYR A 363 -6.75 -10.29 1.26
CA TYR A 363 -6.78 -10.77 2.63
C TYR A 363 -8.08 -11.53 2.89
N GLN A 364 -7.94 -12.70 3.50
CA GLN A 364 -9.04 -13.60 3.81
C GLN A 364 -8.64 -14.52 4.97
N CYS A 365 -9.62 -15.05 5.69
CA CYS A 365 -9.39 -16.00 6.77
C CYS A 365 -8.79 -17.33 6.26
N ASP A 366 -9.30 -17.84 5.13
CA ASP A 366 -8.90 -19.13 4.55
C ASP A 366 -8.76 -19.02 3.03
N VAL A 367 -7.55 -19.27 2.52
CA VAL A 367 -7.22 -19.14 1.09
C VAL A 367 -7.94 -20.20 0.24
N ASP A 368 -8.03 -21.44 0.72
CA ASP A 368 -8.61 -22.55 -0.02
C ASP A 368 -10.14 -22.44 -0.11
N GLN A 369 -10.78 -21.88 0.93
CA GLN A 369 -12.22 -21.68 0.97
C GLN A 369 -12.69 -20.38 0.31
N GLN A 370 -11.86 -19.33 0.29
CA GLN A 370 -12.29 -17.99 -0.14
C GLN A 370 -11.63 -17.53 -1.44
N TYR A 371 -10.29 -17.57 -1.53
CA TYR A 371 -9.56 -17.07 -2.70
C TYR A 371 -9.61 -18.06 -3.87
N VAL A 372 -9.23 -19.32 -3.60
CA VAL A 372 -9.05 -20.33 -4.65
C VAL A 372 -10.33 -20.57 -5.47
N PRO A 373 -11.54 -20.67 -4.89
CA PRO A 373 -12.76 -20.87 -5.68
C PRO A 373 -13.07 -19.67 -6.59
N VAL A 374 -12.78 -18.45 -6.15
CA VAL A 374 -12.94 -17.24 -6.97
C VAL A 374 -11.95 -17.28 -8.14
N GLN A 375 -10.67 -17.52 -7.86
CA GLN A 375 -9.63 -17.56 -8.90
C GLN A 375 -9.85 -18.68 -9.92
N ARG A 376 -10.37 -19.85 -9.50
CA ARG A 376 -10.74 -20.94 -10.41
C ARG A 376 -11.81 -20.48 -11.42
N ARG A 377 -12.90 -19.86 -10.96
CA ARG A 377 -13.95 -19.34 -11.85
C ARG A 377 -13.43 -18.30 -12.84
N LEU A 378 -12.51 -17.44 -12.39
CA LEU A 378 -11.87 -16.45 -13.25
C LEU A 378 -10.98 -17.13 -14.29
N ALA A 379 -10.15 -18.09 -13.89
CA ALA A 379 -9.27 -18.81 -14.80
C ALA A 379 -10.02 -19.66 -15.83
N GLU A 380 -11.21 -20.16 -15.49
CA GLU A 380 -12.07 -20.92 -16.40
C GLU A 380 -12.65 -20.06 -17.52
N SER A 381 -13.15 -18.86 -17.21
CA SER A 381 -13.92 -18.08 -18.19
C SER A 381 -14.14 -16.62 -17.75
N ASP A 382 -13.07 -15.83 -17.69
CA ASP A 382 -13.12 -14.38 -17.53
C ASP A 382 -12.47 -13.69 -18.73
N HIS A 383 -13.19 -12.75 -19.35
CA HIS A 383 -12.68 -11.97 -20.48
C HIS A 383 -11.48 -11.10 -20.10
N LEU A 384 -11.37 -10.65 -18.85
CA LEU A 384 -10.24 -9.80 -18.45
C LEU A 384 -8.88 -10.51 -18.61
N ASN A 385 -8.86 -11.85 -18.59
CA ASN A 385 -7.66 -12.65 -18.82
C ASN A 385 -7.02 -12.44 -20.20
N LEU A 386 -7.73 -11.88 -21.18
CA LEU A 386 -7.15 -11.52 -22.47
C LEU A 386 -6.14 -10.37 -22.35
N TRP A 387 -6.28 -9.51 -21.33
CA TRP A 387 -5.41 -8.35 -21.09
C TRP A 387 -4.66 -8.41 -19.77
N THR A 388 -4.87 -9.45 -18.96
CA THR A 388 -4.17 -9.60 -17.68
C THR A 388 -3.45 -10.92 -17.59
N THR A 389 -2.17 -10.86 -17.20
CA THR A 389 -1.34 -12.06 -17.03
C THR A 389 -0.74 -12.08 -15.62
N PRO A 390 -1.07 -13.07 -14.78
CA PRO A 390 -0.39 -13.27 -13.52
C PRO A 390 1.06 -13.74 -13.73
N VAL A 391 2.02 -12.92 -13.29
CA VAL A 391 3.46 -13.15 -13.41
C VAL A 391 4.16 -13.38 -12.08
N GLY A 392 3.47 -13.19 -10.95
CA GLY A 392 4.00 -13.46 -9.61
C GLY A 392 2.91 -13.95 -8.66
N SER A 393 3.28 -14.81 -7.71
CA SER A 393 2.34 -15.38 -6.75
C SER A 393 3.00 -15.73 -5.42
N ALA A 394 2.46 -15.23 -4.32
CA ALA A 394 2.92 -15.59 -2.98
C ALA A 394 1.74 -15.70 -2.00
N VAL A 395 1.88 -16.59 -1.01
CA VAL A 395 0.87 -16.84 0.03
C VAL A 395 1.56 -16.75 1.38
N PHE A 396 1.02 -15.94 2.29
CA PHE A 396 1.57 -15.72 3.62
C PHE A 396 0.49 -15.84 4.69
N ALA A 397 0.85 -16.43 5.83
CA ALA A 397 0.05 -16.41 7.05
C ALA A 397 0.43 -15.17 7.88
N ILE A 398 -0.53 -14.28 8.10
CA ILE A 398 -0.33 -13.04 8.85
C ILE A 398 -0.74 -13.29 10.30
N PRO A 399 0.17 -13.16 11.30
CA PRO A 399 -0.17 -13.36 12.71
C PRO A 399 -0.99 -12.18 13.26
N PRO A 400 -1.52 -12.29 14.50
CA PRO A 400 -2.05 -11.15 15.23
C PRO A 400 -1.02 -10.01 15.35
N GLY A 401 -1.51 -8.85 15.80
CA GLY A 401 -0.62 -7.78 16.26
C GLY A 401 0.05 -8.17 17.59
N CYS A 402 0.72 -7.21 18.23
CA CYS A 402 1.36 -7.43 19.51
C CYS A 402 1.20 -6.22 20.44
N ASP A 403 1.34 -6.46 21.74
CA ASP A 403 1.38 -5.42 22.76
C ASP A 403 2.82 -4.85 22.90
N GLU A 404 3.01 -3.85 23.76
CA GLU A 404 4.30 -3.16 23.95
C GLU A 404 5.40 -4.07 24.49
N ASP A 405 5.04 -5.09 25.28
CA ASP A 405 5.98 -6.08 25.83
C ASP A 405 6.23 -7.28 24.89
N GLY A 406 5.49 -7.33 23.77
CA GLY A 406 5.50 -8.43 22.80
C GLY A 406 6.29 -8.10 21.53
N PHE A 407 6.18 -9.00 20.55
CA PHE A 407 6.68 -8.77 19.19
C PHE A 407 5.79 -9.53 18.21
N VAL A 408 5.73 -9.08 16.96
CA VAL A 408 4.88 -9.72 15.96
C VAL A 408 5.38 -11.15 15.70
N GLY A 409 4.51 -12.14 15.94
CA GLY A 409 4.85 -13.56 15.84
C GLY A 409 5.31 -14.22 17.15
N ASP A 410 5.19 -13.54 18.29
CA ASP A 410 5.39 -14.13 19.62
C ASP A 410 4.56 -15.42 19.85
N VAL A 411 3.34 -15.48 19.31
CA VAL A 411 2.44 -16.64 19.29
C VAL A 411 3.10 -17.91 18.75
N LEU A 412 4.12 -17.80 17.89
CA LEU A 412 4.85 -18.96 17.38
C LEU A 412 5.70 -19.65 18.46
N PHE A 413 6.03 -18.93 19.54
CA PHE A 413 6.95 -19.35 20.59
C PHE A 413 6.27 -19.58 21.94
N ASP A 414 5.04 -19.07 22.10
CA ASP A 414 4.22 -19.32 23.29
C ASP A 414 3.81 -20.80 23.40
N ARG A 415 3.70 -21.28 24.63
CA ARG A 415 3.29 -22.64 24.97
C ARG A 415 1.78 -22.80 24.80
N ALA A 416 0.98 -21.79 25.19
CA ALA A 416 -0.48 -21.83 25.12
C ALA A 416 -0.99 -21.87 23.66
N ALA A 417 -0.31 -21.16 22.76
CA ALA A 417 -0.61 -21.21 21.33
C ALA A 417 -0.47 -22.62 20.74
N ARG A 418 0.39 -23.49 21.29
CA ARG A 418 0.56 -24.88 20.79
C ARG A 418 -0.64 -25.78 21.12
N GLU A 419 -1.50 -25.37 22.04
CA GLU A 419 -2.72 -26.07 22.41
C GLU A 419 -3.94 -25.63 21.57
N TRP A 420 -3.76 -24.58 20.74
CA TRP A 420 -4.75 -24.20 19.72
C TRP A 420 -4.83 -25.29 18.64
N ASN A 421 -5.96 -25.99 18.59
CA ASN A 421 -6.29 -26.97 17.55
C ASN A 421 -7.44 -26.42 16.69
N PRO A 422 -7.16 -25.79 15.53
CA PRO A 422 -8.15 -25.06 14.71
C PRO A 422 -9.33 -25.91 14.17
#